data_AF-A0A2E5I930-F1
#
_entry.id   AF-A0A2E5I930-F1
#
_cell.length_a   1.000
_cell.length_b   1.000
_cell.length_c   1.000
_cell.angle_alpha   90.00
_cell.angle_beta   90.00
_cell.angle_gamma   90.00
#
_symmetry.space_group_name_H-M   'P 1'
#
loop_
_entity.id
_entity.type
_entity.pdbx_description
1 polymer ?
#
loop_
_entity_poly.entity_id
_entity_poly.type
_entity_poly.pdbx_seq_one_letter_code
_entity_poly.pdbx_strand_id
1 'polypeptide(L)'
;MEFECTNAQDNTKHTITWFKNYKIVNTLNSGSTFDYIITEENVSIIEGYFDMKKEKITKRFRLKLDLKTLNMRDDMLISKGNRKFKLVDRKLFSCISIN
;
A
#
# COMPACT_ATOMS: atom_id res chain seq x y z
N MET A 1 7.99 8.32 -9.90
CA MET A 1 7.90 7.02 -10.60
C MET A 1 6.54 6.46 -10.30
N GLU A 2 5.85 5.98 -11.31
CA GLU A 2 4.50 5.47 -11.15
C GLU A 2 4.43 3.98 -11.52
N PHE A 3 3.49 3.27 -10.89
CA PHE A 3 3.25 1.86 -11.13
C PHE A 3 1.76 1.59 -11.27
N GLU A 4 1.36 0.89 -12.31
CA GLU A 4 0.02 0.31 -12.41
C GLU A 4 0.04 -1.11 -11.86
N CYS A 5 -0.74 -1.34 -10.81
CA CYS A 5 -0.79 -2.60 -10.08
C CYS A 5 -2.17 -3.23 -10.24
N THR A 6 -2.23 -4.49 -10.68
CA THR A 6 -3.49 -5.25 -10.87
C THR A 6 -3.52 -6.46 -9.94
N ASN A 7 -4.61 -6.61 -9.19
CA ASN A 7 -4.84 -7.77 -8.34
C ASN A 7 -5.29 -8.96 -9.20
N ALA A 8 -4.58 -10.08 -9.07
CA ALA A 8 -4.87 -11.27 -9.86
C ALA A 8 -6.20 -11.96 -9.51
N GLN A 9 -6.76 -11.69 -8.31
CA GLN A 9 -7.98 -12.36 -7.84
C GLN A 9 -9.26 -11.68 -8.34
N ASP A 10 -9.29 -10.35 -8.36
CA ASP A 10 -10.51 -9.57 -8.61
C ASP A 10 -10.33 -8.49 -9.68
N ASN A 11 -9.16 -8.42 -10.33
CA ASN A 11 -8.79 -7.41 -11.33
C ASN A 11 -8.90 -5.96 -10.85
N THR A 12 -8.95 -5.72 -9.53
CA THR A 12 -8.86 -4.37 -8.99
C THR A 12 -7.51 -3.77 -9.39
N LYS A 13 -7.53 -2.51 -9.85
CA LYS A 13 -6.32 -1.78 -10.22
C LYS A 13 -6.08 -0.60 -9.31
N HIS A 14 -4.80 -0.37 -9.07
CA HIS A 14 -4.26 0.67 -8.24
C HIS A 14 -3.14 1.35 -9.03
N THR A 15 -3.07 2.68 -8.95
CA THR A 15 -1.92 3.45 -9.43
C THR A 15 -1.11 3.87 -8.21
N ILE A 16 0.13 3.40 -8.13
CA ILE A 16 1.07 3.73 -7.05
C ILE A 16 2.06 4.77 -7.55
N THR A 17 1.95 6.00 -7.05
CA THR A 17 2.91 7.06 -7.35
C THR A 17 3.90 7.18 -6.21
N TRP A 18 5.17 6.92 -6.50
CA TRP A 18 6.27 7.04 -5.56
C TRP A 18 6.98 8.38 -5.70
N PHE A 19 6.89 9.21 -4.65
CA PHE A 19 7.65 10.44 -4.48
C PHE A 19 8.83 10.17 -3.55
N LYS A 20 10.01 10.05 -4.16
CA LYS A 20 11.23 9.63 -3.48
C LYS A 20 11.51 10.47 -2.23
N ASN A 21 11.83 9.82 -1.10
CA ASN A 21 12.08 10.42 0.21
C ASN A 21 10.92 11.25 0.80
N TYR A 22 9.70 11.12 0.27
CA TYR A 22 8.56 11.92 0.71
C TYR A 22 7.33 11.07 1.05
N LYS A 23 6.68 10.47 0.05
CA LYS A 23 5.46 9.69 0.26
C LYS A 23 5.21 8.68 -0.87
N ILE A 24 4.33 7.74 -0.58
CA ILE A 24 3.71 6.87 -1.58
C ILE A 24 2.24 7.28 -1.68
N VAL A 25 1.72 7.46 -2.89
CA VAL A 25 0.30 7.73 -3.14
C VAL A 25 -0.31 6.50 -3.79
N ASN A 26 -1.38 5.98 -3.21
CA ASN A 26 -2.17 4.88 -3.77
C ASN A 26 -3.51 5.43 -4.28
N THR A 27 -3.72 5.36 -5.58
CA THR A 27 -4.95 5.81 -6.25
C THR A 27 -5.74 4.59 -6.70
N LEU A 28 -6.97 4.46 -6.22
CA LEU A 28 -7.87 3.38 -6.62
C LEU A 28 -8.54 3.69 -7.97
N ASN A 29 -9.07 2.66 -8.64
CA ASN A 29 -9.91 2.82 -9.85
C ASN A 29 -11.07 3.82 -9.70
N SER A 30 -11.56 4.05 -8.47
CA SER A 30 -12.60 5.04 -8.18
C SER A 30 -12.11 6.49 -8.26
N GLY A 31 -10.80 6.72 -8.42
CA GLY A 31 -10.15 8.03 -8.32
C GLY A 31 -9.83 8.46 -6.88
N SER A 32 -10.17 7.63 -5.88
CA SER A 32 -9.84 7.92 -4.48
C SER A 32 -8.34 7.74 -4.24
N THR A 33 -7.70 8.74 -3.63
CA THR A 33 -6.25 8.77 -3.37
C THR A 33 -5.95 8.68 -1.88
N PHE A 34 -4.93 7.92 -1.52
CA PHE A 34 -4.46 7.76 -0.14
C PHE A 34 -2.96 7.99 -0.05
N ASP A 35 -2.54 8.88 0.86
CA ASP A 35 -1.14 9.16 1.14
C ASP A 35 -0.62 8.19 2.22
N TYR A 36 0.46 7.48 1.89
CA TYR A 36 1.15 6.55 2.77
C TYR A 36 2.46 7.19 3.26
N ILE A 37 2.73 7.04 4.55
CA ILE A 37 3.99 7.41 5.19
C ILE A 37 5.01 6.32 4.87
N ILE A 38 6.16 6.70 4.31
CA ILE A 38 7.25 5.77 3.98
C ILE A 38 7.87 5.21 5.27
N THR A 39 8.06 3.90 5.32
CA THR A 39 8.75 3.18 6.39
C THR A 39 10.01 2.48 5.94
N GLU A 40 10.11 2.14 4.65
CA GLU A 40 11.31 1.56 4.05
C GLU A 40 11.41 2.06 2.60
N GLU A 41 12.58 2.54 2.20
CA GLU A 41 12.83 3.01 0.85
C GLU A 41 14.29 2.75 0.47
N ASN A 42 14.51 1.86 -0.49
CA ASN A 42 15.83 1.52 -1.00
C ASN A 42 15.75 1.06 -2.46
N VAL A 43 16.89 0.59 -3.00
CA VAL A 43 17.00 0.18 -4.41
C VAL A 43 16.16 -1.05 -4.78
N SER A 44 15.64 -1.80 -3.81
CA SER A 44 14.86 -3.03 -4.04
C SER A 44 13.43 -2.95 -3.53
N ILE A 45 13.14 -2.09 -2.54
CA ILE A 45 11.84 -2.04 -1.85
C ILE A 45 11.41 -0.60 -1.62
N ILE A 46 10.11 -0.39 -1.79
CA ILE A 46 9.37 0.74 -1.25
C ILE A 46 8.25 0.22 -0.35
N GLU A 47 8.16 0.75 0.86
CA GLU A 47 7.16 0.36 1.83
C GLU A 47 6.61 1.58 2.56
N GLY A 48 5.29 1.59 2.77
CA GLY A 48 4.66 2.60 3.60
C GLY A 48 3.36 2.13 4.22
N TYR A 49 2.76 2.99 5.04
CA TYR A 49 1.45 2.73 5.63
C TYR A 49 0.57 3.98 5.72
N PHE A 50 -0.74 3.77 5.78
CA PHE A 50 -1.68 4.79 6.24
C PHE A 50 -2.64 4.19 7.28
N ASP A 51 -3.07 5.03 8.23
CA ASP A 51 -3.98 4.64 9.31
C ASP A 51 -5.34 5.33 9.16
N MET A 52 -6.42 4.54 9.20
CA MET A 52 -7.78 5.02 9.42
C MET A 52 -8.20 4.73 10.85
N LYS A 53 -8.59 5.77 11.59
CA LYS A 53 -9.00 5.66 12.99
C LYS A 53 -10.49 5.94 13.11
N LYS A 54 -11.21 5.06 13.80
CA LYS A 54 -12.60 5.27 14.22
C LYS A 54 -12.77 4.75 15.65
N GLU A 55 -13.13 5.62 16.57
CA GLU A 55 -13.25 5.31 18.00
C GLU A 55 -11.99 4.60 18.54
N LYS A 56 -12.14 3.40 19.12
CA LYS A 56 -11.04 2.57 19.64
C LYS A 56 -10.46 1.63 18.58
N ILE A 57 -10.80 1.77 17.31
CA ILE A 57 -10.33 0.89 16.23
C ILE A 57 -9.39 1.68 15.31
N THR A 58 -8.18 1.15 15.09
CA THR A 58 -7.28 1.63 14.06
C THR A 58 -7.14 0.55 12.99
N LYS A 59 -7.47 0.89 11.74
CA LYS A 59 -7.12 0.10 10.56
C LYS A 59 -5.85 0.68 9.97
N ARG A 60 -4.82 -0.14 9.80
CA ARG A 60 -3.58 0.21 9.11
C ARG A 60 -3.57 -0.53 7.78
N PHE A 61 -3.33 0.18 6.70
CA PHE A 61 -3.03 -0.41 5.42
C PHE A 61 -1.54 -0.23 5.16
N ARG A 62 -0.85 -1.33 4.86
CA ARG A 62 0.60 -1.36 4.65
C ARG A 62 0.86 -1.86 3.25
N LEU A 63 1.46 -1.00 2.44
CA LEU A 63 1.86 -1.30 1.08
C LEU A 63 3.35 -1.61 1.07
N LYS A 64 3.74 -2.74 0.45
CA LYS A 64 5.13 -3.08 0.15
C LYS A 64 5.24 -3.42 -1.33
N LEU A 65 6.07 -2.70 -2.07
CA LEU A 65 6.37 -2.95 -3.48
C LEU A 65 7.83 -3.38 -3.61
N ASP A 66 8.03 -4.56 -4.19
CA ASP A 66 9.35 -5.04 -4.60
C ASP A 66 9.68 -4.50 -6.00
N LEU A 67 10.73 -3.68 -6.10
CA LEU A 67 11.12 -2.97 -7.31
C LEU A 67 11.78 -3.88 -8.37
N LYS A 68 12.22 -5.08 -8.00
CA LYS A 68 12.85 -6.03 -8.93
C LYS A 68 11.81 -6.92 -9.61
N THR A 69 10.86 -7.41 -8.82
CA THR A 69 9.81 -8.32 -9.28
C THR A 69 8.52 -7.61 -9.65
N LEU A 70 8.41 -6.31 -9.31
CA LEU A 70 7.21 -5.50 -9.48
C LEU A 70 5.96 -6.13 -8.87
N ASN A 71 6.12 -6.82 -7.74
CA ASN A 71 5.00 -7.36 -6.97
C ASN A 71 4.71 -6.43 -5.80
N MET A 72 3.45 -6.04 -5.67
CA MET A 72 2.97 -5.26 -4.54
C MET A 72 2.11 -6.12 -3.62
N ARG A 73 2.30 -5.91 -2.32
CA ARG A 73 1.46 -6.45 -1.25
C ARG A 73 0.77 -5.31 -0.51
N ASP A 74 -0.55 -5.39 -0.39
CA ASP A 74 -1.37 -4.50 0.43
C ASP A 74 -1.95 -5.29 1.61
N ASP A 75 -1.43 -5.04 2.81
CA ASP A 75 -1.83 -5.69 4.05
C ASP A 75 -2.79 -4.77 4.83
N MET A 76 -3.99 -5.25 5.16
CA MET A 76 -4.85 -4.59 6.15
C MET A 76 -4.61 -5.20 7.52
N LEU A 77 -4.19 -4.36 8.47
CA LEU A 77 -4.05 -4.70 9.88
C LEU A 77 -5.07 -3.94 10.71
N ILE A 78 -5.54 -4.56 11.79
CA ILE A 78 -6.46 -3.93 12.75
C ILE A 78 -5.87 -3.98 14.15
N SER A 79 -5.95 -2.84 14.84
CA SER A 79 -5.78 -2.73 16.29
C SER A 79 -7.07 -2.24 16.95
N LYS A 80 -7.35 -2.75 18.15
CA LYS A 80 -8.46 -2.32 19.01
C LYS A 80 -7.89 -1.84 20.35
N GLY A 81 -7.96 -0.54 20.63
CA GLY A 81 -7.34 0.11 21.79
C GLY A 81 -5.81 0.06 21.73
N ASN A 82 -5.15 -0.14 22.87
CA ASN A 82 -3.69 -0.23 22.98
C ASN A 82 -3.14 -1.63 22.64
N ARG A 83 -3.87 -2.43 21.84
CA ARG A 83 -3.44 -3.78 21.45
C ARG A 83 -2.51 -3.73 20.24
N LYS A 84 -1.75 -4.80 20.04
CA LYS A 84 -0.92 -4.98 18.83
C LYS A 84 -1.81 -5.09 17.59
N PHE A 85 -1.31 -4.57 16.46
CA PHE A 85 -1.93 -4.77 15.16
C PHE A 85 -1.96 -6.26 14.78
N LYS A 86 -3.08 -6.72 14.23
CA LYS A 86 -3.23 -8.06 13.67
C LYS A 86 -3.56 -7.96 12.19
N LEU A 87 -2.88 -8.74 11.36
CA LEU A 87 -3.22 -8.89 9.94
C LEU A 87 -4.63 -9.49 9.83
N VAL A 88 -5.48 -8.91 9.00
CA VAL A 88 -6.85 -9.37 8.76
C VAL A 88 -7.18 -9.56 7.29
N ASP A 89 -6.43 -8.92 6.40
CA ASP A 89 -6.55 -9.11 4.95
C ASP A 89 -5.19 -8.87 4.28
N ARG A 90 -4.96 -9.53 3.14
CA ARG A 90 -3.78 -9.36 2.31
C ARG A 90 -4.17 -9.50 0.85
N LYS A 91 -3.84 -8.49 0.06
CA LYS A 91 -3.97 -8.51 -1.39
C LYS A 91 -2.60 -8.47 -2.06
N LEU A 92 -2.48 -9.17 -3.17
CA LEU A 92 -1.26 -9.26 -3.98
C LEU A 92 -1.57 -8.72 -5.37
N PHE A 93 -0.65 -7.91 -5.87
CA PHE A 93 -0.79 -7.27 -7.18
C PHE A 93 0.49 -7.47 -7.98
N SER A 94 0.31 -7.72 -9.27
CA SER A 94 1.38 -7.60 -10.26
C SER A 94 1.37 -6.18 -10.80
N CYS A 95 2.53 -5.54 -10.80
CA CYS A 95 2.67 -4.17 -11.23
C CYS A 95 3.55 -4.04 -12.48
N ILE A 96 3.36 -2.94 -13.20
CA ILE A 96 4.26 -2.47 -14.24
C ILE A 96 4.68 -1.04 -13.91
N SER A 97 5.93 -0.68 -14.17
CA SER A 97 6.34 0.72 -14.06
C SER A 97 5.82 1.49 -15.28
N ILE A 98 5.20 2.62 -15.03
CA ILE A 98 4.77 3.58 -16.03
C ILE A 98 5.43 4.91 -15.70
N ASN A 99 6.17 5.48 -16.66
CA ASN A 99 6.85 6.78 -16.60
C ASN A 99 7.62 7.16 -15.30
#